data_AF-A0AAV0WJN6-F1
#
_entry.id   AF-A0AAV0WJN6-F1
#
_cell.length_a   1.000
_cell.length_b   1.000
_cell.length_c   1.000
_cell.angle_alpha   90.00
_cell.angle_beta   90.00
_cell.angle_gamma   90.00
#
_symmetry.space_group_name_H-M   'P 1'
#
loop_
_entity.id
_entity.type
_entity.pdbx_description
1 polymer ?
#
loop_
_entity_poly.entity_id
_entity_poly.type
_entity_poly.pdbx_seq_one_letter_code
_entity_poly.pdbx_strand_id
1 'polypeptide(L)'
;MAALRTAGVDPDGWSELLPDVQNENTVEMLHGYRPQFHLGALRGLSTTVDDWTPPEGLRIGVHQAMEVSKRKMKIAYDARRHDNTHYQVREVVVMKRAPNSTGESTKLQNRYRGPLVVSEVLPGDVYRVTDLYSGSCRSVEILEAD
;
A
#
# COMPACT_ATOMS: atom_id res chain seq x y z
N MET A 1 1.49 -25.42 4.37
CA MET A 1 1.48 -25.39 2.89
C MET A 1 0.07 -25.03 2.46
N ALA A 2 -0.18 -23.78 2.08
CA ALA A 2 -1.50 -23.39 1.56
C ALA A 2 -1.56 -23.80 0.10
N ALA A 3 -2.41 -24.78 -0.23
CA ALA A 3 -2.66 -25.21 -1.58
C ALA A 3 -3.49 -24.13 -2.29
N LEU A 4 -2.91 -23.47 -3.30
CA LEU A 4 -3.68 -22.65 -4.24
C LEU A 4 -4.59 -23.60 -5.03
N ARG A 5 -5.86 -23.70 -4.61
CA ARG A 5 -6.90 -24.32 -5.43
C ARG A 5 -7.19 -23.33 -6.57
N THR A 6 -6.57 -23.55 -7.72
CA THR A 6 -7.02 -22.92 -8.96
C THR A 6 -8.31 -23.62 -9.36
N ALA A 7 -9.44 -23.19 -8.80
CA ALA A 7 -10.74 -23.49 -9.40
C ALA A 7 -10.73 -22.83 -10.78
N GLY A 8 -10.98 -23.60 -11.84
CA GLY A 8 -11.14 -23.05 -13.18
C GLY A 8 -12.36 -22.13 -13.16
N VAL A 9 -12.14 -20.83 -13.23
CA VAL A 9 -13.18 -19.80 -13.11
C VAL A 9 -13.21 -18.98 -14.39
N ASP A 10 -14.43 -18.74 -14.88
CA ASP A 10 -14.73 -17.85 -16.00
C ASP A 10 -14.14 -16.45 -15.76
N PRO A 11 -13.60 -15.78 -16.79
CA PRO A 11 -12.84 -14.52 -16.65
C PRO A 11 -13.64 -13.35 -16.05
N ASP A 12 -14.97 -13.43 -16.04
CA ASP A 12 -15.89 -12.39 -15.55
C ASP A 12 -16.53 -12.72 -14.18
N GLY A 13 -16.22 -13.89 -13.60
CA GLY A 13 -16.80 -14.40 -12.34
C GLY A 13 -16.17 -13.84 -11.06
N TRP A 14 -15.30 -12.83 -11.15
CA TRP A 14 -14.58 -12.27 -9.98
C TRP A 14 -15.52 -11.83 -8.86
N SER A 15 -16.71 -11.33 -9.20
CA SER A 15 -17.75 -10.91 -8.27
C SER A 15 -18.22 -12.04 -7.35
N GLU A 16 -18.24 -13.28 -7.84
CA GLU A 16 -18.75 -14.46 -7.13
C GLU A 16 -17.73 -15.02 -6.14
N LEU A 17 -16.44 -14.75 -6.35
CA LEU A 17 -15.35 -15.15 -5.46
C LEU A 17 -15.06 -14.13 -4.35
N LEU A 18 -15.61 -12.91 -4.44
CA LEU A 18 -15.40 -11.86 -3.45
C LEU A 18 -15.74 -12.28 -2.01
N PRO A 19 -16.85 -13.01 -1.74
CA PRO A 19 -17.17 -13.47 -0.39
C PRO A 19 -16.14 -14.46 0.15
N ASP A 20 -15.59 -15.33 -0.71
CA ASP A 20 -14.61 -16.35 -0.32
C ASP A 20 -13.22 -15.75 -0.03
N VAL A 21 -12.90 -14.62 -0.67
CA VAL A 21 -11.66 -13.88 -0.43
C VAL A 21 -11.76 -12.98 0.80
N GLN A 22 -12.98 -12.58 1.18
CA GLN A 22 -13.20 -11.68 2.31
C GLN A 22 -13.09 -12.44 3.65
N ASN A 23 -12.02 -12.15 4.39
CA ASN A 23 -11.81 -12.72 5.72
C ASN A 23 -12.90 -12.24 6.71
N GLU A 24 -13.70 -13.18 7.22
CA GLU A 24 -14.81 -12.94 8.14
C GLU A 24 -14.41 -12.17 9.41
N ASN A 25 -13.19 -12.41 9.92
CA ASN A 25 -12.74 -11.86 11.20
C ASN A 25 -12.41 -10.35 11.14
N THR A 26 -12.33 -9.75 9.95
CA THR A 26 -12.02 -8.32 9.79
C THR A 26 -13.11 -7.41 10.33
N VAL A 27 -14.38 -7.80 10.17
CA VAL A 27 -15.55 -7.06 10.66
C VAL A 27 -15.56 -7.06 12.19
N GLU A 28 -15.34 -8.22 12.80
CA GLU A 28 -15.27 -8.37 14.26
C GLU A 28 -14.11 -7.56 14.85
N MET A 29 -12.95 -7.58 14.20
CA MET A 29 -11.79 -6.80 14.63
C MET A 29 -12.05 -5.30 14.54
N LEU A 30 -12.60 -4.82 13.42
CA LEU A 30 -12.82 -3.40 13.18
C LEU A 30 -13.90 -2.83 14.10
N HIS A 31 -15.03 -3.54 14.22
CA HIS A 31 -16.21 -3.04 14.92
C HIS A 31 -16.29 -3.50 16.38
N GLY A 32 -15.51 -4.50 16.79
CA GLY A 32 -15.52 -5.01 18.16
C GLY A 32 -16.79 -5.80 18.53
N TYR A 33 -17.61 -6.12 17.53
CA TYR A 33 -18.75 -7.01 17.70
C TYR A 33 -18.88 -7.90 16.46
N ARG A 34 -19.40 -9.10 16.67
CA ARG A 34 -19.83 -10.00 15.59
C ARG A 34 -21.30 -9.73 15.32
N PRO A 35 -21.72 -9.43 14.08
CA PRO A 35 -23.14 -9.28 13.77
C PRO A 35 -23.86 -10.60 14.03
N GLN A 36 -24.82 -10.58 14.96
CA GLN A 36 -25.66 -11.73 15.30
C GLN A 36 -27.06 -11.50 14.76
N PHE A 37 -27.61 -12.48 14.05
CA PHE A 37 -28.97 -12.42 13.50
C PHE A 37 -29.92 -13.18 14.43
N HIS A 38 -30.60 -12.47 15.33
CA HIS A 38 -31.51 -13.08 16.31
C HIS A 38 -32.91 -13.39 15.75
N LEU A 39 -33.29 -12.80 14.61
CA LEU A 39 -34.62 -12.90 14.03
C LEU A 39 -34.55 -13.07 12.49
N GLY A 40 -35.52 -13.78 11.93
CA GLY A 40 -35.70 -13.93 10.48
C GLY A 40 -34.97 -15.12 9.85
N ALA A 41 -35.09 -15.25 8.52
CA ALA A 41 -34.55 -16.37 7.74
C ALA A 41 -33.01 -16.52 7.83
N LEU A 42 -32.31 -15.43 8.16
CA LEU A 42 -30.85 -15.40 8.28
C LEU A 42 -30.32 -16.18 9.50
N ARG A 43 -31.15 -16.41 10.53
CA ARG A 43 -30.75 -17.20 11.71
C ARG A 43 -30.50 -18.68 11.37
N GLY A 44 -31.22 -19.23 10.40
CA GLY A 44 -31.00 -20.61 9.93
C GLY A 44 -29.72 -20.77 9.12
N LEU A 45 -29.14 -19.66 8.65
CA LEU A 45 -27.93 -19.62 7.84
C LEU A 45 -26.68 -19.34 8.69
N SER A 46 -26.83 -18.87 9.93
CA SER A 46 -25.69 -18.64 10.82
C SER A 46 -25.20 -19.98 11.41
N THR A 47 -24.00 -20.39 11.03
CA THR A 47 -23.28 -21.57 11.55
C THR A 47 -22.58 -21.32 12.90
N THR A 48 -22.72 -20.13 13.47
CA THR A 48 -21.91 -19.68 14.60
C THR A 48 -22.54 -20.06 15.94
N VAL A 49 -21.76 -20.70 16.81
CA VAL A 49 -22.12 -21.04 18.20
C VAL A 49 -22.26 -19.75 19.03
N ASP A 50 -23.21 -19.72 19.96
CA ASP A 50 -23.61 -18.56 20.80
C ASP A 50 -22.53 -18.07 21.81
N ASP A 51 -21.28 -18.48 21.65
CA ASP A 51 -20.20 -18.16 22.57
C ASP A 51 -19.57 -16.80 22.20
N TRP A 52 -20.03 -15.72 22.84
CA TRP A 52 -19.38 -14.41 22.71
C TRP A 52 -18.09 -14.35 23.53
N THR A 53 -16.97 -14.08 22.87
CA THR A 53 -15.69 -13.80 23.53
C THR A 53 -15.31 -12.33 23.36
N PRO A 54 -14.78 -11.68 24.41
CA PRO A 54 -14.28 -10.31 24.30
C PRO A 54 -13.22 -10.18 23.19
N PRO A 55 -13.38 -9.25 22.23
CA PRO A 55 -12.54 -9.17 21.03
C PRO A 55 -11.13 -8.64 21.29
N GLU A 56 -10.85 -8.12 22.48
CA GLU A 56 -9.56 -7.50 22.81
C GLU A 56 -8.40 -8.49 22.71
N GLY A 57 -8.60 -9.73 23.21
CA GLY A 57 -7.59 -10.79 23.09
C GLY A 57 -7.29 -11.15 21.64
N LEU A 58 -8.32 -11.16 20.78
CA LEU A 58 -8.18 -11.43 19.36
C LEU A 58 -7.41 -10.29 18.66
N ARG A 59 -7.71 -9.03 18.98
CA ARG A 59 -7.00 -7.86 18.42
C ARG A 59 -5.51 -7.89 18.74
N ILE A 60 -5.16 -8.19 19.99
CA ILE A 60 -3.75 -8.28 20.41
C ILE A 60 -3.04 -9.41 19.65
N GLY A 61 -3.65 -10.59 19.57
CA GLY A 61 -3.08 -11.73 18.85
C GLY A 61 -2.88 -11.44 17.37
N VAL A 62 -3.87 -10.85 16.70
CA VAL A 62 -3.76 -10.48 15.28
C VAL A 62 -2.73 -9.37 15.09
N HIS A 63 -2.68 -8.36 15.97
CA HIS A 63 -1.66 -7.31 15.90
C HIS A 63 -0.25 -7.90 15.98
N GLN A 64 -0.01 -8.81 16.92
CA GLN A 64 1.28 -9.50 17.03
C GLN A 64 1.59 -10.32 15.77
N ALA A 65 0.63 -11.06 15.24
CA ALA A 65 0.79 -11.83 14.01
C ALA A 65 1.10 -10.92 12.80
N MET A 66 0.46 -9.76 12.71
CA MET A 66 0.73 -8.74 11.68
C MET A 66 2.13 -8.15 11.83
N GLU A 67 2.58 -7.85 13.04
CA GLU A 67 3.94 -7.33 13.25
C GLU A 67 5.01 -8.37 12.89
N VAL A 68 4.78 -9.64 13.23
CA VAL A 68 5.68 -10.74 12.83
C VAL A 68 5.70 -10.90 11.31
N SER A 69 4.53 -10.88 10.65
CA SER A 69 4.45 -11.03 9.20
C SER A 69 5.09 -9.85 8.47
N LYS A 70 4.84 -8.60 8.92
CA LYS A 70 5.50 -7.39 8.42
C LYS A 70 7.02 -7.49 8.53
N ARG A 71 7.55 -7.88 9.69
CA ARG A 71 9.00 -8.04 9.89
C ARG A 71 9.58 -9.09 8.94
N LYS A 72 8.93 -10.24 8.82
CA LYS A 72 9.36 -11.30 7.90
C LYS A 72 9.38 -10.84 6.45
N MET A 73 8.33 -10.13 6.02
CA MET A 73 8.24 -9.56 4.67
C MET A 73 9.33 -8.51 4.43
N LYS A 74 9.56 -7.61 5.40
CA LYS A 74 10.63 -6.62 5.31
C LYS A 74 12.00 -7.27 5.16
N ILE A 75 12.33 -8.28 5.97
CA ILE A 75 13.61 -9.00 5.87
C ILE A 75 13.76 -9.65 4.50
N ALA A 76 12.71 -10.32 4.01
CA ALA A 76 12.74 -10.97 2.69
C ALA A 76 12.85 -9.95 1.54
N TYR A 77 12.26 -8.77 1.70
CA TYR A 77 12.33 -7.67 0.76
C TYR A 77 13.73 -7.05 0.75
N ASP A 78 14.26 -6.68 1.92
CA ASP A 78 15.59 -6.07 2.08
C ASP A 78 16.68 -7.02 1.54
N ALA A 79 16.54 -8.34 1.76
CA ALA A 79 17.47 -9.34 1.23
C ALA A 79 17.47 -9.46 -0.31
N ARG A 80 16.39 -9.03 -0.97
CA ARG A 80 16.24 -9.07 -2.43
C ARG A 80 16.33 -7.67 -3.05
N ARG A 81 16.52 -6.63 -2.23
CA ARG A 81 16.55 -5.25 -2.70
C ARG A 81 17.83 -5.06 -3.51
N HIS A 82 17.66 -4.53 -4.71
CA HIS A 82 18.76 -4.10 -5.56
C HIS A 82 19.37 -2.81 -4.99
N ASP A 83 20.67 -2.60 -5.20
CA ASP A 83 21.31 -1.35 -4.79
C ASP A 83 20.95 -0.24 -5.80
N ASN A 84 20.06 0.65 -5.39
CA ASN A 84 19.62 1.78 -6.23
C ASN A 84 20.68 2.89 -6.25
N THR A 85 20.52 3.82 -7.19
CA THR A 85 21.44 4.97 -7.26
C THR A 85 21.17 5.92 -6.09
N HIS A 86 22.16 6.12 -5.23
CA HIS A 86 22.07 7.03 -4.10
C HIS A 86 22.60 8.42 -4.46
N TYR A 87 21.85 9.46 -4.09
CA TYR A 87 22.26 10.86 -4.31
C TYR A 87 22.77 11.51 -3.03
N GLN A 88 23.76 12.38 -3.17
CA GLN A 88 24.30 13.15 -2.05
C GLN A 88 23.76 14.59 -2.04
N VAL A 89 23.81 15.21 -0.87
CA VAL A 89 23.43 16.62 -0.72
C VAL A 89 24.33 17.48 -1.62
N ARG A 90 23.72 18.44 -2.32
CA ARG A 90 24.31 19.32 -3.35
C ARG A 90 24.51 18.71 -4.74
N GLU A 91 24.11 17.47 -4.98
CA GLU A 91 24.10 16.93 -6.34
C GLU A 91 22.97 17.54 -7.18
N VAL A 92 23.23 17.67 -8.49
CA VAL A 92 22.27 18.21 -9.46
C VAL A 92 21.50 17.07 -10.11
N VAL A 93 20.18 17.12 -10.00
CA VAL A 93 19.25 16.11 -10.50
C VAL A 93 18.18 16.77 -11.37
N VAL A 94 17.50 15.97 -12.19
CA VAL A 94 16.35 16.40 -12.99
C VAL A 94 15.15 15.52 -12.65
N MET A 95 13.96 16.09 -12.57
CA MET A 95 12.75 15.31 -12.29
C MET A 95 11.99 14.97 -13.55
N LYS A 96 11.33 13.82 -13.56
CA LYS A 96 10.33 13.50 -14.57
C LYS A 96 9.01 14.20 -14.25
N ARG A 97 8.47 14.92 -15.22
CA ARG A 97 7.18 15.61 -15.10
C ARG A 97 6.04 14.67 -15.51
N ALA A 98 4.91 14.73 -14.79
CA ALA A 98 3.66 14.14 -15.28
C ALA A 98 3.17 14.92 -16.52
N PRO A 99 2.70 14.23 -17.57
CA PRO A 99 2.20 14.91 -18.78
C PRO A 99 0.94 15.72 -18.46
N ASN A 100 0.81 16.91 -19.05
CA ASN A 100 -0.38 17.72 -18.90
C ASN A 100 -1.46 17.21 -19.86
N SER A 101 -2.60 16.75 -19.33
CA SER A 101 -3.75 16.32 -20.13
C SER A 101 -4.58 17.54 -20.56
N THR A 102 -4.18 18.20 -21.65
CA THR A 102 -4.89 19.35 -22.24
C THR A 102 -5.78 18.94 -23.42
N GLY A 103 -5.93 17.64 -23.68
CA GLY A 103 -6.65 17.10 -24.85
C GLY A 103 -5.80 17.01 -26.12
N GLU A 104 -4.61 17.62 -26.13
CA GLU A 104 -3.61 17.51 -27.19
C GLU A 104 -2.59 16.40 -26.92
N SER A 105 -1.86 16.00 -27.97
CA SER A 105 -0.81 14.97 -27.89
C SER A 105 0.31 15.37 -26.94
N THR A 106 0.58 14.52 -25.94
CA THR A 106 1.62 14.74 -24.92
C THR A 106 3.04 14.41 -25.41
N LYS A 107 3.20 13.89 -26.64
CA LYS A 107 4.48 13.41 -27.19
C LYS A 107 5.56 14.49 -27.27
N LEU A 108 5.16 15.74 -27.54
CA LEU A 108 6.09 16.87 -27.70
C LEU A 108 6.30 17.67 -26.41
N GLN A 109 5.64 17.28 -25.31
CA GLN A 109 5.81 17.98 -24.03
C GLN A 109 7.17 17.61 -23.40
N ASN A 110 7.80 18.59 -22.74
CA ASN A 110 9.06 18.37 -22.02
C ASN A 110 8.87 17.34 -20.90
N ARG A 111 9.55 16.21 -21.01
CA ARG A 111 9.45 15.09 -20.06
C ARG A 111 10.17 15.36 -18.74
N TYR A 112 11.19 16.21 -18.75
CA TYR A 112 11.99 16.52 -17.57
C TYR A 112 11.78 17.98 -17.14
N ARG A 113 11.74 18.20 -15.83
CA ARG A 113 11.72 19.50 -15.17
C ARG A 113 13.11 19.77 -14.61
N GLY A 114 13.65 20.95 -14.97
CA GLY A 114 14.69 21.76 -14.31
C GLY A 114 15.92 21.06 -13.72
N PRO A 115 17.10 21.70 -13.71
CA PRO A 115 18.15 21.21 -12.85
C PRO A 115 17.82 21.62 -11.41
N LEU A 116 17.59 20.63 -10.56
CA LEU A 116 17.30 20.78 -9.14
C LEU A 116 18.52 20.32 -8.35
N VAL A 117 18.68 20.85 -7.15
CA VAL A 117 19.73 20.41 -6.23
C VAL A 117 19.13 19.67 -5.06
N VAL A 118 19.75 18.55 -4.69
CA VAL A 118 19.42 17.81 -3.46
C VAL A 118 19.80 18.64 -2.25
N SER A 119 18.81 18.98 -1.43
CA SER A 119 18.98 19.73 -0.19
C SER A 119 19.13 18.82 1.03
N GLU A 120 18.35 17.73 1.10
CA GLU A 120 18.33 16.79 2.23
C GLU A 120 18.02 15.37 1.74
N VAL A 121 18.61 14.36 2.39
CA VAL A 121 18.36 12.93 2.14
C VAL A 121 17.45 12.40 3.25
N LEU A 122 16.32 11.80 2.89
CA LEU A 122 15.32 11.23 3.79
C LEU A 122 15.40 9.68 3.78
N PRO A 123 14.84 9.00 4.80
CA PRO A 123 14.86 7.54 4.83
C PRO A 123 14.01 6.94 3.69
N GLY A 124 14.50 5.87 3.07
CA GLY A 124 13.78 5.11 2.05
C GLY A 124 13.91 5.66 0.63
N ASP A 125 15.12 6.05 0.22
CA ASP A 125 15.45 6.58 -1.11
C ASP A 125 14.64 7.83 -1.51
N VAL A 126 14.26 8.60 -0.49
CA VAL A 126 13.51 9.84 -0.64
C VAL A 126 14.45 11.04 -0.52
N TYR A 127 14.35 12.01 -1.44
CA TYR A 127 15.19 13.21 -1.44
C TYR A 127 14.35 14.48 -1.47
N ARG A 128 14.76 15.48 -0.68
CA ARG A 128 14.21 16.84 -0.76
C ARG A 128 15.08 17.66 -1.69
N VAL A 129 14.47 18.26 -2.71
CA VAL A 129 15.20 19.10 -3.66
C VAL A 129 14.71 20.54 -3.71
N THR A 130 15.59 21.41 -4.21
CA THR A 130 15.33 22.83 -4.44
C THR A 130 15.74 23.22 -5.86
N ASP A 131 14.98 24.12 -6.47
CA ASP A 131 15.29 24.61 -7.82
C ASP A 131 16.50 25.55 -7.80
N LEU A 132 17.45 25.32 -8.70
CA LEU A 132 18.72 26.04 -8.77
C LEU A 132 18.55 27.52 -9.14
N TYR A 133 17.58 27.83 -10.00
CA TYR A 133 17.46 29.16 -10.60
C TYR A 133 16.41 30.04 -9.92
N SER A 134 15.55 29.46 -9.08
CA SER A 134 14.67 30.27 -8.25
C SER A 134 15.43 30.72 -7.02
N GLY A 135 15.95 31.95 -7.01
CA GLY A 135 16.52 32.62 -5.82
C GLY A 135 15.53 32.84 -4.66
N SER A 136 14.41 32.12 -4.66
CA SER A 136 13.39 32.07 -3.63
C SER A 136 13.15 30.59 -3.30
N CYS A 137 13.31 30.23 -2.03
CA CYS A 137 13.04 28.90 -1.46
C CYS A 137 11.61 28.44 -1.77
N ARG A 138 11.36 27.94 -2.98
CA ARG A 138 10.23 27.06 -3.28
C ARG A 138 10.71 25.65 -2.99
N SER A 139 10.79 25.33 -1.70
CA SER A 139 10.89 23.94 -1.27
C SER A 139 9.60 23.25 -1.66
N VAL A 140 9.71 22.08 -2.27
CA VAL A 140 8.79 20.92 -2.22
C VAL A 140 8.88 20.23 -3.57
N GLU A 141 9.52 19.07 -3.57
CA GLU A 141 9.17 17.89 -4.34
C GLU A 141 10.01 16.74 -3.74
N ILE A 142 9.34 15.63 -3.44
CA ILE A 142 9.95 14.39 -2.95
C ILE A 142 10.34 13.59 -4.20
N LEU A 143 11.63 13.32 -4.35
CA LEU A 143 12.12 12.35 -5.32
C LEU A 143 12.19 10.98 -4.68
N GLU A 144 11.67 9.97 -5.37
CA GLU A 144 11.98 8.57 -5.13
C GLU A 144 12.97 8.15 -6.23
N ALA A 145 14.12 7.58 -5.85
CA ALA A 145 15.10 7.08 -6.81
C ALA A 145 14.73 5.65 -7.26
N ASP A 146 14.48 5.49 -8.57
CA ASP A 146 14.13 4.23 -9.23
C ASP A 146 15.22 3.14 -9.09
#